data_AF-A0A3D3WFG8-F1
#
_entry.id   AF-A0A3D3WFG8-F1
#
_cell.length_a   1.000
_cell.length_b   1.000
_cell.length_c   1.000
_cell.angle_alpha   90.00
_cell.angle_beta   90.00
_cell.angle_gamma   90.00
#
_symmetry.space_group_name_H-M   'P 1'
#
loop_
_entity.id
_entity.type
_entity.pdbx_description
1 polymer ?
#
loop_
_entity_poly.entity_id
_entity_poly.type
_entity_poly.pdbx_seq_one_letter_code
_entity_poly.pdbx_strand_id
1 'polypeptide(L)' 'MEVTISDVQKTAGMTYRGAGVDIDAGDALIGRISDDAKRTRRSGADGSLGGFGALFDLKAAGFSDPILVAATDGVGTKL' A
#
# COMPACT_ATOMS: atom_id res chain seq x y z
N MET A 1 -11.31 5.22 -48.26
CA MET A 1 -10.36 4.70 -47.25
C MET A 1 -11.11 4.76 -45.93
N GLU A 2 -11.81 3.68 -45.62
CA GLU A 2 -12.71 3.61 -44.48
C GLU A 2 -11.87 3.25 -43.25
N VAL A 3 -11.69 4.21 -42.34
CA VAL A 3 -11.07 3.93 -41.04
C VAL A 3 -12.13 3.21 -40.23
N THR A 4 -11.94 1.89 -40.07
CA THR A 4 -12.81 1.04 -39.29
C THR A 4 -12.65 1.36 -37.80
N ILE A 5 -13.76 1.31 -37.05
CA ILE A 5 -13.85 1.60 -35.61
C ILE A 5 -12.88 0.75 -34.76
N SER A 6 -12.35 -0.34 -35.33
CA SER A 6 -11.31 -1.18 -34.73
C SER A 6 -9.98 -0.44 -34.44
N ASP A 7 -9.63 0.60 -35.19
CA ASP A 7 -8.37 1.34 -34.96
C ASP A 7 -8.49 2.41 -33.86
N VAL A 8 -9.70 2.86 -33.54
CA VAL A 8 -9.96 3.86 -32.48
C VAL A 8 -9.75 3.26 -31.09
N GLN A 9 -9.89 1.95 -30.92
CA GLN A 9 -9.68 1.28 -29.62
C GLN A 9 -8.19 1.16 -29.21
N LYS A 10 -7.24 1.39 -30.11
CA LYS A 10 -5.81 1.19 -29.83
C LYS A 10 -5.08 2.42 -29.27
N THR A 11 -5.80 3.54 -29.07
CA THR A 11 -5.26 4.79 -28.51
C THR A 11 -5.83 5.15 -27.14
N ALA A 12 -6.52 4.22 -26.47
CA ALA A 12 -6.74 4.33 -25.03
C ALA A 12 -5.40 4.02 -24.34
N GLY A 13 -4.55 5.05 -24.20
CA GLY A 13 -3.28 4.94 -23.48
C GLY A 13 -3.49 4.29 -22.13
N MET A 14 -2.60 3.36 -21.74
CA MET A 14 -2.68 2.64 -20.47
C MET A 14 -2.80 3.66 -19.32
N THR A 15 -3.98 3.76 -18.73
CA THR A 15 -4.21 4.67 -17.62
C THR A 15 -3.65 4.04 -16.35
N TYR A 16 -3.19 4.87 -15.41
CA TYR A 16 -2.69 4.40 -14.11
C TYR A 16 -3.77 3.57 -13.36
N ARG A 17 -5.03 4.00 -13.49
CA ARG A 17 -6.23 3.28 -13.06
C ARG A 17 -6.42 1.95 -13.80
N GLY A 18 -6.20 1.92 -15.11
CA GLY A 18 -6.25 0.71 -15.93
C GLY A 18 -5.15 -0.30 -15.61
N ALA A 19 -4.04 0.15 -15.02
CA ALA A 19 -3.01 -0.72 -14.44
C ALA A 19 -3.36 -1.24 -13.03
N GLY A 20 -4.56 -0.93 -12.53
CA GLY A 20 -5.06 -1.39 -11.23
C GLY A 20 -4.77 -0.45 -10.07
N VAL A 21 -4.29 0.77 -10.33
CA VAL A 21 -3.95 1.73 -9.27
C VAL A 21 -4.97 2.87 -9.19
N ASP A 22 -5.73 2.89 -8.11
CA ASP A 22 -6.69 3.95 -7.80
C ASP A 22 -6.18 4.80 -6.62
N ILE A 23 -5.68 6.00 -6.94
CA ILE A 23 -5.09 6.93 -5.98
C ILE A 23 -6.16 7.41 -4.99
N ASP A 24 -7.33 7.82 -5.49
CA ASP A 24 -8.41 8.37 -4.66
C ASP A 24 -8.94 7.31 -3.67
N ALA A 25 -9.06 6.06 -4.13
CA ALA A 25 -9.44 4.95 -3.26
C ALA A 25 -8.37 4.66 -2.19
N GLY A 26 -7.08 4.79 -2.55
CA GLY A 26 -5.96 4.67 -1.61
C GLY A 26 -6.01 5.73 -0.51
N ASP A 27 -6.19 7.00 -0.89
CA ASP A 27 -6.27 8.12 0.05
C ASP A 27 -7.50 8.03 0.96
N ALA A 28 -8.65 7.63 0.40
CA ALA A 28 -9.86 7.39 1.18
C ALA A 28 -9.66 6.25 2.21
N LEU A 29 -8.94 5.19 1.84
CA LEU A 29 -8.62 4.11 2.77
C LEU A 29 -7.71 4.59 3.91
N ILE A 30 -6.64 5.34 3.59
CA ILE A 30 -5.73 5.91 4.59
C ILE A 30 -6.52 6.72 5.61
N GLY A 31 -7.45 7.57 5.15
CA GLY A 31 -8.31 8.37 6.03
C GLY A 31 -9.15 7.51 6.99
N ARG A 32 -9.69 6.39 6.51
CA ARG A 32 -10.54 5.48 7.31
C ARG A 32 -9.76 4.69 8.36
N ILE A 33 -8.54 4.26 8.06
CA ILE A 33 -7.76 3.37 8.95
C ILE A 33 -6.74 4.10 9.82
N SER A 34 -6.53 5.41 9.60
CA SER A 34 -5.47 6.18 10.25
C SER A 34 -5.49 6.06 11.77
N ASP A 35 -6.68 6.17 12.38
CA ASP A 35 -6.81 6.14 13.83
C ASP A 35 -6.63 4.74 14.41
N ASP A 36 -7.10 3.70 13.72
CA ASP A 36 -6.84 2.32 14.11
C ASP A 36 -5.36 1.97 14.02
N ALA A 37 -4.66 2.44 12.98
CA ALA A 37 -3.21 2.27 12.88
C ALA A 37 -2.44 3.05 13.95
N LYS A 38 -2.87 4.28 14.29
CA LYS A 38 -2.23 5.06 15.36
C LYS A 38 -2.33 4.39 16.73
N ARG A 39 -3.41 3.65 17.00
CA ARG A 39 -3.61 2.91 18.25
C ARG A 39 -2.57 1.80 18.48
N THR A 40 -1.85 1.36 17.45
CA THR A 40 -0.81 0.32 17.56
C THR A 40 0.61 0.88 17.70
N ARG A 41 0.76 2.21 17.83
CA ARG A 41 2.06 2.88 17.98
C ARG A 41 2.85 2.35 19.18
N ARG A 42 4.16 2.24 18.97
CA ARG A 42 5.15 1.80 19.96
C ARG A 42 6.50 2.43 19.65
N SER A 43 7.42 2.40 20.62
CA SER A 43 8.80 2.85 20.43
C SER A 43 9.43 2.17 19.20
N GLY A 44 10.01 2.98 18.32
CA GLY A 44 10.57 2.55 17.05
C GLY A 44 9.62 2.65 15.85
N ALA A 45 8.30 2.79 16.07
CA ALA A 45 7.29 2.87 15.00
C ALA A 45 6.67 4.28 14.88
N ASP A 46 7.52 5.30 14.78
CA ASP A 46 7.09 6.71 14.85
C ASP A 46 6.57 7.27 13.52
N GLY A 47 6.58 6.47 12.46
CA GLY A 47 6.08 6.84 11.13
C GLY A 47 4.56 7.08 11.07
N SER A 48 4.13 7.78 10.02
CA SER A 48 2.71 7.97 9.67
C SER A 48 2.35 7.21 8.40
N LEU A 49 1.07 6.84 8.26
CA LEU A 49 0.53 6.29 7.01
C LEU A 49 0.54 7.33 5.88
N GLY A 50 0.67 6.86 4.63
CA GLY A 50 0.60 7.69 3.42
C GLY A 50 1.92 7.85 2.65
N GLY A 51 3.03 7.31 3.18
CA GLY A 51 4.27 7.15 2.42
C GLY A 51 4.31 5.86 1.60
N PHE A 52 5.28 5.73 0.70
CA PHE A 52 5.54 4.50 -0.07
C PHE A 52 5.91 3.30 0.82
N GLY A 53 6.50 3.56 1.99
CA GLY A 53 6.89 2.54 2.96
C GLY A 53 6.96 3.11 4.37
N ALA A 54 7.08 2.21 5.34
CA ALA A 54 7.23 2.52 6.76
C ALA A 54 8.59 2.07 7.28
N LEU A 55 9.01 2.64 8.41
CA LEU A 55 10.27 2.33 9.07
C LEU A 55 10.01 1.85 10.49
N PHE A 56 10.91 1.01 10.99
CA PHE A 56 10.96 0.61 12.40
C PHE A 56 12.38 0.77 12.95
N ASP A 57 12.58 1.66 13.91
CA ASP A 57 13.85 1.87 14.58
C ASP A 57 14.03 0.88 15.74
N LEU A 58 14.88 -0.11 15.53
CA LEU A 58 15.20 -1.15 16.51
C LEU A 58 15.96 -0.60 17.72
N LYS A 59 16.80 0.42 17.53
CA LYS A 59 17.55 1.04 18.62
C LYS A 59 16.62 1.84 19.52
N ALA A 60 15.73 2.64 18.94
CA ALA A 60 14.70 3.35 19.69
C ALA A 60 13.72 2.38 20.39
N ALA A 61 13.53 1.18 19.85
CA ALA A 61 12.77 0.12 20.48
C ALA A 61 13.53 -0.66 21.58
N GLY A 62 14.82 -0.36 21.82
CA GLY A 62 15.61 -0.95 22.90
C GLY A 62 16.36 -2.25 22.55
N PHE A 63 16.49 -2.60 21.28
CA PHE A 63 17.24 -3.79 20.86
C PHE A 63 18.73 -3.49 20.70
N SER A 64 19.59 -4.42 21.15
CA SER A 64 21.06 -4.28 21.10
C SER A 64 21.72 -5.16 20.04
N ASP A 65 21.21 -6.37 19.80
CA ASP A 65 21.70 -7.31 18.78
C ASP A 65 20.55 -8.19 18.27
N PRO A 66 19.59 -7.60 17.53
CA PRO A 66 18.37 -8.31 17.16
C PRO A 66 18.56 -9.20 15.92
N ILE A 67 17.94 -10.37 15.96
CA ILE A 67 17.67 -11.17 14.75
C ILE A 67 16.24 -10.87 14.31
N LEU A 68 16.07 -10.48 13.05
CA LEU A 68 14.76 -10.24 12.47
C LEU A 68 14.20 -11.51 11.84
N VAL A 69 12.97 -11.86 12.22
CA VAL A 69 12.21 -12.95 11.61
C VAL A 69 10.94 -12.35 11.04
N ALA A 70 10.68 -12.63 9.76
CA ALA A 70 9.48 -12.19 9.05
C ALA A 70 8.75 -13.38 8.46
N ALA A 71 7.43 -13.31 8.45
CA ALA A 71 6.55 -14.31 7.84
C ALA A 71 5.36 -13.60 7.18
N THR A 72 4.88 -14.19 6.10
CA THR A 72 3.69 -13.75 5.39
C THR A 72 2.69 -14.89 5.38
N ASP A 73 1.47 -14.64 5.84
CA ASP A 73 0.42 -15.66 5.90
C ASP A 73 -0.91 -15.12 5.34
N GLY A 74 -1.66 -15.99 4.68
CA GLY A 74 -2.96 -15.70 4.09
C GLY A 74 -4.10 -16.18 4.98
N VAL A 75 -5.30 -15.59 4.81
CA VAL A 75 -6.47 -16.01 5.62
C VAL A 75 -6.99 -17.41 5.22
N GLY A 76 -6.62 -17.90 4.02
CA GLY A 76 -7.04 -19.19 3.51
C GLY A 76 -8.51 -19.21 3.07
N THR A 77 -9.13 -20.39 3.05
CA THR A 77 -10.51 -20.61 2.61
C THR A 77 -11.58 -20.09 3.60
N LYS A 78 -11.17 -19.37 4.64
CA LYS A 78 -12.08 -18.79 5.64
C LYS A 78 -12.82 -17.55 5.11
N LEU A 79 -12.25 -16.86 4.12
CA LEU A 79 -12.88 -15.73 3.43
C LEU A 79 -13.64 -16.19 2.19
#